data_AF-A0A946TGU5-F1
#
_entry.id   AF-A0A946TGU5-F1
#
_cell.length_a   1.000
_cell.length_b   1.000
_cell.length_c   1.000
_cell.angle_alpha   90.00
_cell.angle_beta   90.00
_cell.angle_gamma   90.00
#
_symmetry.space_group_name_H-M   'P 1'
#
loop_
_entity.id
_entity.type
_entity.pdbx_description
1 polymer ?
#
loop_
_entity_poly.entity_id
_entity_poly.type
_entity_poly.pdbx_seq_one_letter_code
_entity_poly.pdbx_strand_id
1 'polypeptide(L)' 'MTRYTITKKIAKHGNQAIIVIPRILEKRLKPGTIAQLTIDVLEEAESES' A
#
# COMPACT_ATOMS: atom_id res chain seq x y z
N MET A 1 -11.64 -5.08 -16.51
CA MET A 1 -10.96 -5.14 -15.19
C MET A 1 -9.86 -4.09 -15.21
N THR A 2 -9.77 -3.22 -14.19
CA THR A 2 -8.75 -2.17 -14.16
C THR A 2 -7.66 -2.55 -13.17
N ARG A 3 -6.41 -2.54 -13.62
CA ARG A 3 -5.23 -2.84 -12.79
C ARG A 3 -4.45 -1.56 -12.55
N TYR A 4 -4.01 -1.37 -11.31
CA TYR A 4 -3.12 -0.28 -10.91
C TYR A 4 -1.85 -0.89 -10.34
N THR A 5 -0.70 -0.37 -10.73
CA THR A 5 0.59 -0.66 -10.11
C THR A 5 1.05 0.61 -9.40
N ILE A 6 1.29 0.52 -8.10
CA ILE A 6 1.70 1.67 -7.28
C ILE A 6 3.02 1.32 -6.62
N THR A 7 4.09 1.98 -7.05
CA THR A 7 5.38 1.92 -6.34
C THR A 7 5.35 2.99 -5.26
N LYS A 8 5.39 2.59 -4.00
CA LYS A 8 5.42 3.50 -2.85
C LYS A 8 6.29 2.92 -1.75
N LYS A 9 6.97 3.80 -1.02
CA LYS A 9 7.61 3.44 0.25
C LYS A 9 6.55 3.17 1.31
N ILE A 10 6.76 2.15 2.12
CA ILE A 10 5.92 1.83 3.28
C ILE A 10 6.05 2.96 4.30
N ALA A 11 4.91 3.48 4.79
CA ALA A 11 4.89 4.52 5.81
C ALA A 11 4.77 3.90 7.20
N LYS A 12 5.18 4.64 8.23
CA LYS A 12 5.01 4.26 9.64
C LYS A 12 3.95 5.14 10.29
N HIS A 13 2.99 4.52 10.97
CA HIS A 13 2.00 5.20 11.79
C HIS A 13 2.00 4.57 13.18
N GLY A 14 2.58 5.28 14.15
CA GLY A 14 2.89 4.72 15.47
C GLY A 14 3.83 3.51 15.35
N ASN A 15 3.40 2.38 15.90
CA ASN A 15 4.13 1.11 15.83
C ASN A 15 3.74 0.23 14.63
N GLN A 16 2.89 0.73 13.73
CA GLN A 16 2.40 -0.04 12.59
C GLN A 16 2.99 0.47 11.27
N ALA A 17 3.36 -0.47 10.41
CA ALA A 17 3.66 -0.20 9.02
C ALA A 17 2.34 -0.12 8.22
N ILE A 18 2.19 0.92 7.41
CA ILE A 18 0.96 1.17 6.63
C ILE A 18 1.29 1.47 5.16
N ILE A 19 0.41 1.01 4.27
CA ILE A 19 0.40 1.40 2.85
C ILE A 19 -0.69 2.45 2.66
N VAL A 20 -0.29 3.68 2.38
CA VAL A 20 -1.24 4.78 2.16
C VAL A 20 -1.79 4.73 0.74
N ILE A 21 -3.08 4.45 0.61
CA ILE A 21 -3.83 4.46 -0.65
C ILE A 21 -3.91 5.89 -1.21
N PRO A 22 -3.50 6.14 -2.48
CA PRO A 22 -3.67 7.43 -3.13
C PRO A 22 -5.14 7.83 -3.30
N ARG A 23 -5.45 9.13 -3.13
CA ARG A 23 -6.82 9.66 -3.17
C ARG A 23 -7.57 9.38 -4.48
N ILE A 24 -6.85 9.26 -5.59
CA ILE A 24 -7.45 8.90 -6.89
C ILE A 24 -8.15 7.54 -6.89
N LEU A 25 -7.76 6.63 -5.98
CA LEU A 25 -8.37 5.31 -5.82
C LEU A 25 -9.49 5.26 -4.77
N GLU A 26 -9.72 6.33 -4.01
CA GLU A 26 -10.71 6.40 -2.92
C GLU A 26 -12.12 6.02 -3.38
N LYS A 27 -12.52 6.45 -4.58
CA LYS A 27 -13.84 6.12 -5.16
C LYS A 27 -14.02 4.64 -5.47
N ARG A 28 -12.91 3.90 -5.67
CA ARG A 28 -12.89 2.47 -6.02
C ARG A 28 -12.64 1.58 -4.81
N LEU A 29 -11.92 2.08 -3.80
CA LEU A 29 -11.57 1.38 -2.56
C LEU A 29 -12.41 1.88 -1.39
N LYS A 30 -13.73 1.86 -1.54
CA LYS A 30 -14.67 2.25 -0.48
C LYS A 30 -14.72 1.18 0.61
N PRO A 31 -15.12 1.52 1.86
CA PRO A 31 -15.39 0.53 2.89
C PRO A 31 -16.28 -0.61 2.38
N GLY A 32 -15.91 -1.86 2.66
CA GLY A 32 -16.60 -3.06 2.17
C GLY A 32 -16.16 -3.57 0.79
N THR A 33 -15.27 -2.86 0.10
CA THR A 33 -14.69 -3.35 -1.16
C THR A 33 -13.66 -4.45 -0.87
N ILE A 34 -13.84 -5.63 -1.48
CA ILE A 34 -12.81 -6.68 -1.47
C ILE A 34 -11.81 -6.35 -2.58
N ALA A 35 -10.55 -6.15 -2.20
CA ALA A 35 -9.46 -5.90 -3.13
C ALA A 35 -8.39 -6.99 -2.98
N GLN A 36 -7.93 -7.52 -4.11
CA GLN A 36 -6.74 -8.37 -4.15
C GLN A 36 -5.50 -7.46 -4.11
N LEU A 37 -4.62 -7.70 -3.13
CA LEU A 37 -3.30 -7.06 -3.06
C LEU A 37 -2.22 -8.01 -3.57
N THR A 38 -1.26 -7.48 -4.32
CA THR A 38 0.00 -8.15 -4.67
C THR A 38 1.12 -7.21 -4.25
N ILE A 39 2.04 -7.70 -3.41
CA ILE A 39 3.15 -6.92 -2.85
C ILE A 39 4.44 -7.58 -3.31
N ASP A 40 5.24 -6.82 -4.05
CA ASP A 40 6.62 -7.17 -4.39
C ASP A 40 7.53 -6.27 -3.56
N VAL A 41 8.36 -6.86 -2.68
CA VAL A 41 9.35 -6.11 -1.90
C VAL A 41 10.54 -5.84 -2.82
N LEU A 42 10.69 -4.58 -3.25
CA LEU A 42 11.71 -4.19 -4.23
C LEU A 42 13.07 -3.88 -3.61
N GLU A 43 13.07 -3.42 -2.36
CA GLU A 43 14.27 -3.05 -1.59
C GLU A 43 14.02 -3.43 -0.12
N GLU A 44 15.02 -4.02 0.53
CA GLU A 44 14.95 -4.33 1.96
C GLU A 44 15.06 -3.03 2.77
N ALA A 45 14.24 -2.90 3.83
CA ALA A 45 14.42 -1.81 4.78
C ALA A 45 15.77 -2.01 5.46
N GLU A 46 16.63 -0.98 5.46
CA GLU A 46 17.88 -0.99 6.22
C GLU A 46 17.57 -1.44 7.66
N SER A 47 18.10 -2.60 8.04
CA SER A 47 17.95 -3.15 9.38
C SER A 47 18.42 -2.10 10.38
N GLU A 48 17.48 -1.56 11.18
CA GLU A 48 17.81 -0.76 12.36
C GLU A 48 18.71 -1.65 13.25
N SER A 49 20.02 -1.39 13.20
CA SER A 49 21.03 -2.06 14.01
C SER A 49 21.17 -1.38 15.36
#